data_AF-A0A834JET9-F1
#
_entry.id   AF-A0A834JET9-F1
#
_cell.length_a   1.000
_cell.length_b   1.000
_cell.length_c   1.000
_cell.angle_alpha   90.00
_cell.angle_beta   90.00
_cell.angle_gamma   90.00
#
_symmetry.space_group_name_H-M   'P 1'
#
loop_
_entity.id
_entity.type
_entity.pdbx_description
1 polymer ?
#
loop_
_entity_poly.entity_id
_entity_poly.type
_entity_poly.pdbx_seq_one_letter_code
_entity_poly.pdbx_strand_id
1 'polypeptide(L)'
;MDTIQIFQLFSKILNRTEAIEGFIYMIMLVFTLHFNFYLGQLLINYSNAAFRELCNIPFYILSIKTQKLFLFLLTRSIKPCEISIFGIFVISHKILAAIIQRAFSLAMVYYSLLYK
;
A
#
# COMPACT_ATOMS: atom_id res chain seq x y z
N MET A 1 21.13 18.61 -45.49
CA MET A 1 20.91 17.80 -44.26
C MET A 1 20.29 16.51 -44.72
N ASP A 2 21.07 15.44 -44.76
CA ASP A 2 20.68 14.18 -45.40
C ASP A 2 19.47 13.57 -44.70
N THR A 3 18.53 13.02 -45.47
CA THR A 3 17.26 12.43 -44.99
C THR A 3 17.45 11.39 -43.89
N ILE A 4 18.61 10.71 -43.90
CA ILE A 4 19.03 9.73 -42.89
C ILE A 4 19.24 10.38 -41.51
N GLN A 5 19.82 11.58 -41.45
CA GLN A 5 20.07 12.28 -40.18
C GLN A 5 18.75 12.72 -39.53
N ILE A 6 17.78 13.16 -40.34
CA ILE A 6 16.45 13.56 -39.88
C ILE A 6 15.71 12.36 -39.27
N PHE A 7 15.80 11.18 -39.90
CA PHE A 7 15.19 9.95 -39.41
C PHE A 7 15.81 9.47 -38.07
N GLN A 8 17.13 9.56 -37.94
CA GLN A 8 17.82 9.25 -36.68
C GLN A 8 17.43 10.22 -35.55
N LEU A 9 17.24 11.49 -35.86
CA LEU A 9 16.78 12.50 -34.89
C LEU A 9 15.34 12.22 -34.45
N PHE A 10 14.46 11.91 -35.39
CA PHE A 10 13.06 11.59 -35.10
C PHE A 10 12.91 10.34 -34.24
N SER A 11 13.60 9.25 -34.58
CA SER A 11 13.58 8.02 -33.78
C SER A 11 14.14 8.23 -32.36
N LYS A 12 15.19 9.05 -32.20
CA LYS A 12 15.74 9.40 -30.89
C LYS A 12 14.80 10.27 -30.06
N ILE A 13 14.11 11.22 -30.68
CA ILE A 13 13.09 12.04 -30.03
C ILE A 13 11.91 11.18 -29.58
N LEU A 14 11.42 10.31 -30.46
CA LEU A 14 10.30 9.40 -30.16
C LEU A 14 10.62 8.49 -28.97
N ASN A 15 11.80 7.85 -28.98
CA ASN A 15 12.24 6.99 -27.88
C ASN A 15 12.41 7.77 -26.55
N ARG A 16 12.84 9.05 -26.61
CA ARG A 16 12.89 9.93 -25.43
C ARG A 16 11.50 10.21 -24.88
N THR A 17 10.51 10.47 -25.74
CA THR A 17 9.13 10.72 -25.33
C THR A 17 8.52 9.47 -24.69
N GLU A 18 8.66 8.31 -25.31
CA GLU A 18 8.19 7.02 -24.77
C GLU A 18 8.82 6.70 -23.39
N ALA A 19 10.12 6.98 -23.23
CA ALA A 19 10.80 6.81 -21.95
C ALA A 19 10.26 7.76 -20.85
N ILE A 20 9.94 9.00 -21.20
CA ILE A 20 9.35 9.98 -20.26
C ILE A 20 7.94 9.54 -19.86
N GLU A 21 7.12 9.12 -20.81
CA GLU A 21 5.76 8.61 -20.54
C GLU A 21 5.81 7.37 -19.63
N GLY A 22 6.71 6.43 -19.91
CA GLY A 22 6.93 5.26 -19.06
C GLY A 22 7.35 5.63 -17.65
N PHE A 23 8.24 6.62 -17.50
CA PHE A 23 8.67 7.09 -16.18
C PHE A 23 7.53 7.73 -15.38
N ILE A 24 6.71 8.56 -16.03
CA ILE A 24 5.52 9.16 -15.40
C ILE A 24 4.54 8.07 -14.97
N TYR A 25 4.29 7.08 -15.83
CA TYR A 25 3.41 5.95 -15.51
C TYR A 25 3.90 5.17 -14.29
N MET A 26 5.20 4.89 -14.20
CA MET A 26 5.80 4.20 -13.05
C MET A 26 5.64 5.00 -11.75
N ILE A 27 5.84 6.32 -11.79
CA ILE A 27 5.61 7.18 -10.63
C ILE A 27 4.14 7.14 -10.20
N MET A 28 3.21 7.28 -11.14
CA MET A 28 1.78 7.22 -10.85
C MET A 28 1.40 5.89 -10.20
N LEU A 29 1.89 4.77 -10.75
CA LEU A 29 1.64 3.43 -10.22
C LEU A 29 2.12 3.31 -8.75
N VAL A 30 3.35 3.74 -8.47
CA VAL A 30 3.93 3.70 -7.12
C VAL A 30 3.11 4.58 -6.16
N PHE A 31 2.68 5.76 -6.61
CA PHE A 31 1.88 6.67 -5.80
C PHE A 31 0.50 6.08 -5.49
N THR A 32 -0.18 5.53 -6.49
CA THR A 32 -1.47 4.85 -6.31
C THR A 32 -1.34 3.67 -5.36
N LEU A 33 -0.31 2.83 -5.51
CA LEU A 33 -0.04 1.74 -4.57
C LEU A 33 0.16 2.28 -3.15
N HIS A 34 1.04 3.27 -2.97
CA HIS A 34 1.30 3.86 -1.66
C HIS A 34 0.02 4.41 -1.00
N PHE A 35 -0.82 5.12 -1.77
CA PHE A 35 -2.08 5.68 -1.28
C PHE A 35 -3.05 4.59 -0.79
N ASN A 36 -3.19 3.49 -1.55
CA ASN A 36 -4.01 2.35 -1.13
C ASN A 36 -3.50 1.73 0.18
N PHE A 37 -2.18 1.55 0.30
CA PHE A 37 -1.56 1.03 1.53
C PHE A 37 -1.70 1.97 2.73
N TYR A 38 -1.62 3.28 2.50
CA TYR A 38 -1.85 4.29 3.53
C TYR A 38 -3.30 4.27 4.04
N LEU A 39 -4.29 4.21 3.14
CA LEU A 39 -5.70 4.12 3.53
C LEU A 39 -6.00 2.86 4.34
N GLY A 40 -5.46 1.70 3.96
CA GLY A 40 -5.60 0.46 4.73
C GLY A 40 -5.01 0.58 6.14
N GLN A 41 -3.82 1.18 6.26
CA GLN A 41 -3.22 1.42 7.58
C GLN A 41 -4.04 2.40 8.43
N LEU A 42 -4.55 3.47 7.83
CA LEU A 42 -5.36 4.48 8.50
C LEU A 42 -6.63 3.84 9.09
N LEU A 43 -7.29 2.97 8.34
CA LEU A 43 -8.46 2.23 8.82
C LEU A 43 -8.14 1.34 10.03
N ILE A 44 -7.02 0.60 9.98
CA ILE A 44 -6.56 -0.24 11.08
C ILE A 44 -6.28 0.62 12.32
N ASN A 45 -5.64 1.78 12.16
CA ASN A 45 -5.36 2.70 13.25
C ASN A 45 -6.63 3.25 13.89
N TYR A 46 -7.62 3.66 13.10
CA TYR A 46 -8.91 4.11 13.63
C TYR A 46 -9.66 3.00 14.36
N SER A 47 -9.65 1.78 13.81
CA SER A 47 -10.26 0.63 14.49
C SER A 47 -9.60 0.35 15.84
N ASN A 48 -8.27 0.41 15.91
CA ASN A 48 -7.52 0.23 17.15
C ASN A 48 -7.75 1.35 18.15
N ALA A 49 -7.86 2.60 17.68
CA ALA A 49 -8.17 3.75 18.52
C ALA A 49 -9.57 3.62 19.14
N ALA A 50 -10.58 3.26 18.33
CA ALA A 50 -11.94 3.01 18.80
C ALA A 50 -11.98 1.87 19.84
N PHE A 51 -11.24 0.78 19.62
CA PHE A 51 -11.12 -0.30 20.60
C PHE A 51 -10.48 0.16 21.91
N ARG A 52 -9.44 1.00 21.84
CA ARG A 52 -8.76 1.55 23.02
C ARG A 52 -9.69 2.47 23.81
N GLU A 53 -10.42 3.36 23.14
CA GLU A 53 -11.43 4.22 23.77
C GLU A 53 -12.52 3.39 24.46
N LEU A 54 -13.03 2.36 23.78
CA LEU A 54 -13.99 1.43 24.37
C LEU A 54 -13.42 0.75 25.63
N CYS A 55 -12.17 0.30 25.61
CA CYS A 55 -11.53 -0.30 26.79
C CYS A 55 -11.41 0.65 27.99
N ASN A 56 -11.36 1.96 27.75
CA ASN A 56 -11.20 2.97 28.80
C ASN A 56 -12.53 3.37 29.48
N ILE A 57 -13.66 2.91 28.93
CA ILE A 57 -14.99 3.19 29.50
C ILE A 57 -15.17 2.38 30.79
N PRO A 58 -15.59 2.99 31.91
CA PRO A 58 -15.84 2.29 33.17
C PRO A 58 -17.09 1.39 33.05
N PHE A 59 -16.89 0.16 32.57
CA PHE A 59 -17.94 -0.82 32.29
C PHE A 59 -18.85 -1.11 33.50
N TYR A 60 -18.31 -1.02 34.71
CA TYR A 60 -19.00 -1.32 35.97
C TYR A 60 -20.12 -0.33 36.31
N ILE A 61 -20.13 0.86 35.70
CA ILE A 61 -21.16 1.90 35.94
C ILE A 61 -22.36 1.72 34.98
N LEU A 62 -22.21 0.95 33.92
CA LEU A 62 -23.27 0.75 32.91
C LEU A 62 -24.34 -0.23 33.40
N SER A 63 -25.58 -0.03 32.94
CA SER A 63 -26.70 -0.97 33.18
C SER A 63 -26.36 -2.39 32.69
N ILE A 64 -26.91 -3.42 33.35
CA ILE A 64 -26.70 -4.84 33.01
C ILE A 64 -26.95 -5.15 31.53
N LYS A 65 -27.96 -4.53 30.92
CA LYS A 65 -28.27 -4.71 29.48
C LYS A 65 -27.17 -4.10 28.61
N THR A 66 -26.69 -2.93 28.99
CA THR A 66 -25.65 -2.19 28.27
C THR A 66 -24.27 -2.82 28.47
N GLN A 67 -23.96 -3.40 29.63
CA GLN A 67 -22.73 -4.16 29.87
C GLN A 67 -22.61 -5.37 28.94
N LYS A 68 -23.70 -6.13 28.75
CA LYS A 68 -23.72 -7.28 27.82
C LYS A 68 -23.47 -6.84 26.37
N LEU A 69 -24.14 -5.76 25.94
CA LEU A 69 -23.94 -5.17 24.62
C LEU A 69 -22.52 -4.63 24.44
N PHE A 70 -21.99 -3.96 25.46
CA PHE A 70 -20.64 -3.43 25.46
C PHE A 70 -19.59 -4.54 25.37
N LEU A 71 -19.73 -5.62 26.14
CA LEU A 71 -18.84 -6.78 26.08
C LEU A 71 -18.87 -7.42 24.68
N PHE A 72 -20.04 -7.50 24.05
CA PHE A 72 -20.19 -8.01 22.69
C PHE A 72 -19.49 -7.12 21.65
N LEU A 73 -19.67 -5.80 21.76
CA LEU A 73 -18.98 -4.82 20.92
C LEU A 73 -17.47 -4.86 21.11
N LEU A 74 -17.01 -4.96 22.36
CA LEU A 74 -15.59 -5.06 22.68
C LEU A 74 -14.97 -6.31 22.07
N THR A 75 -15.63 -7.46 22.25
CA THR A 75 -15.20 -8.75 21.68
C THR A 75 -15.14 -8.71 20.15
N ARG A 76 -16.09 -8.03 19.51
CA ARG A 76 -16.11 -7.83 18.05
C ARG A 76 -14.98 -6.91 17.57
N SER A 77 -14.65 -5.88 18.34
CA SER A 77 -13.62 -4.88 18.01
C SER A 77 -12.19 -5.32 18.38
N ILE A 78 -12.00 -6.44 19.09
CA ILE A 78 -10.68 -7.04 19.36
C ILE A 78 -9.93 -7.33 18.06
N LYS A 79 -10.66 -7.76 17.02
CA LYS A 79 -10.07 -7.91 15.68
C LYS A 79 -10.15 -6.56 14.98
N PRO A 80 -9.01 -5.90 14.70
CA PRO A 80 -9.02 -4.66 13.94
C PRO A 80 -9.74 -4.88 12.60
N CYS A 81 -10.48 -3.86 12.16
CA CYS A 81 -11.06 -3.84 10.82
C CYS A 81 -9.90 -3.76 9.80
N GLU A 82 -9.47 -4.92 9.34
CA GLU A 82 -8.38 -5.06 8.39
C GLU A 82 -8.98 -5.26 7.00
N ILE A 83 -8.60 -4.38 6.06
CA ILE A 83 -8.84 -4.67 4.65
C ILE A 83 -7.79 -5.70 4.24
N SER A 84 -8.25 -6.93 4.03
CA SER A 84 -7.43 -7.99 3.47
C SER A 84 -7.67 -8.09 1.96
N ILE A 85 -6.61 -8.01 1.17
CA ILE A 85 -6.66 -8.35 -0.25
C ILE A 85 -6.80 -9.87 -0.33
N PHE A 86 -7.98 -10.31 -0.79
CA PHE A 86 -8.31 -11.72 -1.01
C PHE A 86 -8.17 -12.64 0.22
N GLY A 87 -8.10 -12.10 1.43
CA GLY A 87 -7.85 -12.88 2.65
C GLY A 87 -6.38 -13.28 2.84
N ILE A 88 -5.46 -12.86 1.97
CA ILE A 88 -4.07 -13.31 1.94
C ILE A 88 -3.13 -12.26 2.55
N PHE A 89 -3.39 -10.98 2.29
CA PHE A 89 -2.53 -9.89 2.74
C PHE A 89 -3.35 -8.77 3.37
N VAL A 90 -2.98 -8.38 4.59
CA VAL A 90 -3.53 -7.18 5.23
C VAL A 90 -2.89 -5.95 4.59
N ILE A 91 -3.69 -5.00 4.13
CA ILE A 91 -3.17 -3.76 3.57
C ILE A 91 -2.48 -2.96 4.70
N SER A 92 -1.15 -3.09 4.80
CA SER A 92 -0.34 -2.45 5.83
C SER A 92 1.04 -2.01 5.32
N HIS A 93 1.64 -1.00 5.96
CA HIS A 93 2.98 -0.51 5.59
C HIS A 93 4.06 -1.58 5.70
N LYS A 94 3.91 -2.55 6.60
CA LYS A 94 4.85 -3.67 6.74
C LYS A 94 4.91 -4.51 5.46
N ILE A 95 3.74 -4.79 4.88
CA ILE A 95 3.63 -5.58 3.65
C ILE A 95 4.13 -4.78 2.46
N LEU A 96 3.85 -3.47 2.39
CA LEU A 96 4.43 -2.59 1.37
C LEU A 96 5.97 -2.63 1.39
N ALA A 97 6.58 -2.50 2.57
CA ALA A 97 8.04 -2.56 2.72
C ALA A 97 8.62 -3.91 2.26
N ALA A 98 7.97 -5.03 2.62
CA ALA A 98 8.39 -6.36 2.19
C ALA A 98 8.31 -6.53 0.66
N ILE A 99 7.27 -6.00 0.01
CA ILE A 99 7.12 -6.04 -1.45
C ILE A 99 8.26 -5.25 -2.11
N ILE A 100 8.53 -4.03 -1.64
CA ILE A 100 9.60 -3.17 -2.17
C ILE A 100 10.96 -3.86 -2.01
N GLN A 101 11.24 -4.44 -0.83
CA GLN A 101 12.50 -5.15 -0.58
C GLN A 101 12.70 -6.32 -1.55
N ARG A 102 11.65 -7.11 -1.79
CA ARG A 102 11.70 -8.22 -2.76
C ARG A 102 11.91 -7.72 -4.18
N ALA A 103 11.25 -6.63 -4.58
CA ALA A 103 11.43 -6.03 -5.89
C ALA A 103 12.88 -5.55 -6.10
N PHE A 104 13.49 -4.89 -5.11
CA PHE A 104 14.90 -4.48 -5.17
C PHE A 104 15.85 -5.67 -5.25
N SER A 105 15.60 -6.72 -4.47
CA SER A 105 16.42 -7.94 -4.51
C SER A 105 16.38 -8.59 -5.89
N LEU A 106 15.20 -8.71 -6.49
CA LEU A 106 15.05 -9.22 -7.86
C LEU A 106 15.74 -8.34 -8.90
N ALA A 107 15.59 -7.01 -8.79
CA ALA A 107 16.25 -6.07 -9.68
C ALA A 107 17.79 -6.18 -9.61
N MET A 108 18.33 -6.35 -8.40
CA MET A 108 19.78 -6.53 -8.19
C MET A 108 20.29 -7.85 -8.79
N VAL A 109 19.54 -8.95 -8.62
CA VAL A 109 19.88 -10.25 -9.25
C VAL A 109 19.81 -10.16 -10.77
N TYR A 110 18.82 -9.47 -11.32
CA TYR A 110 18.72 -9.26 -12.76
C TYR A 110 19.90 -8.45 -13.29
N TYR A 111 20.28 -7.37 -12.59
CA TYR A 111 21.43 -6.54 -12.95
C TYR A 111 22.75 -7.34 -12.94
N SER A 112 22.94 -8.22 -11.95
CA SER A 112 24.15 -9.05 -11.87
C SER A 112 24.21 -10.13 -12.95
N LEU A 113 23.08 -10.62 -13.45
CA LEU A 113 23.02 -11.55 -14.59
C LEU A 113 23.29 -10.87 -15.93
N LEU A 114 22.90 -9.60 -16.10
CA LEU A 114 23.14 -8.84 -17.32
C LEU A 114 24.60 -8.43 -17.54
N TYR A 115 25.35 -8.24 -16.45
CA TYR A 115 26.74 -7.77 -16.49
C TYR A 115 27.77 -8.89 -16.29
N LYS A 116 27.34 -10.15 -16.42
CA LYS A 116 28.18 -11.35 -16.38
C LYS A 116 28.25 -11.97 -17.76
#